data_AF-A0AAV7CTZ6-F1
#
_entry.id   AF-A0AAV7CTZ6-F1
#
_cell.length_a   1.000
_cell.length_b   1.000
_cell.length_c   1.000
_cell.angle_alpha   90.00
_cell.angle_beta   90.00
_cell.angle_gamma   90.00
#
_symmetry.space_group_name_H-M   'P 1'
#
loop_
_entity.id
_entity.type
_entity.pdbx_description
1 polymer ?
#
loop_
_entity_poly.entity_id
_entity_poly.type
_entity_poly.pdbx_seq_one_letter_code
_entity_poly.pdbx_strand_id
1 'polypeptide(L)'
;MKDEAERALQAKNVPSDVAIECLTLRESRRDIDIVKDPVEDELHKEVEMIDGVRKALQQKISEAFEQLCLLQESRQQLNWDQRCKVETLDIDRTCLSLTKNSPNISLKVDPTRVPHGSTTPQEWEQFSRYNKERADAEVRASAQLREAIALTIAQTNNELEAQRVAVEFAFRKRIHEFEKAHNELKWQEKNTKDEIEELEEDIRRLEGDLRDKSGPLKLAHTRLETRTYRPNIDLCRDQVQYGLTDEVHQLEGTIAALKQKLAQSQDALDALYKHLARIEADIKCKENSLTLDKKCVDSRRKLTLPAGQFVATVDTFNRTTNRHLSPLKSRQLELA
;
A
#
# COMPACT_ATOMS: atom_id res chain seq x y z
N MET A 1 -28.71 15.87 -1.11
CA MET A 1 -27.40 16.54 -1.14
C MET A 1 -26.63 16.45 0.17
N LYS A 2 -27.11 16.95 1.33
CA LYS A 2 -26.39 16.75 2.61
C LYS A 2 -26.15 15.27 2.93
N ASP A 3 -27.23 14.49 2.97
CA ASP A 3 -27.18 13.03 3.22
C ASP A 3 -26.41 12.27 2.12
N GLU A 4 -26.26 12.87 0.95
CA GLU A 4 -25.48 12.29 -0.16
C GLU A 4 -23.99 12.56 0.02
N ALA A 5 -23.61 13.77 0.44
CA ALA A 5 -22.24 14.10 0.83
C ALA A 5 -21.80 13.30 2.07
N GLU A 6 -22.68 13.10 3.05
CA GLU A 6 -22.41 12.25 4.22
C GLU A 6 -22.19 10.79 3.83
N ARG A 7 -23.03 10.24 2.95
CA ARG A 7 -22.82 8.88 2.39
C ARG A 7 -21.52 8.81 1.60
N ALA A 8 -21.22 9.82 0.79
CA ALA A 8 -19.97 9.88 0.03
C ALA A 8 -18.74 9.91 0.95
N LEU A 9 -18.80 10.66 2.05
CA LEU A 9 -17.75 10.71 3.08
C LEU A 9 -17.56 9.35 3.76
N GLN A 10 -18.65 8.69 4.16
CA GLN A 10 -18.59 7.35 4.75
C GLN A 10 -17.99 6.31 3.79
N ALA A 11 -18.32 6.40 2.50
CA ALA A 11 -17.76 5.51 1.47
C ALA A 11 -16.24 5.62 1.34
N LYS A 12 -15.62 6.75 1.76
CA LYS A 12 -14.15 6.93 1.74
C LYS A 12 -13.41 6.20 2.86
N ASN A 13 -14.10 5.65 3.87
CA ASN A 13 -13.48 4.85 4.91
C ASN A 13 -12.85 3.57 4.34
N VAL A 14 -13.55 2.87 3.44
CA VAL A 14 -13.06 1.59 2.89
C VAL A 14 -11.76 1.75 2.09
N PRO A 15 -11.65 2.71 1.14
CA PRO A 15 -10.37 3.01 0.48
C PRO A 15 -9.24 3.35 1.46
N SER A 16 -9.52 4.14 2.50
CA SER A 16 -8.54 4.51 3.51
C SER A 16 -8.00 3.29 4.27
N ASP A 17 -8.91 2.43 4.74
CA ASP A 17 -8.56 1.22 5.49
C ASP A 17 -7.73 0.27 4.63
N VAL A 18 -8.11 0.09 3.36
CA VAL A 18 -7.38 -0.75 2.41
C VAL A 18 -5.99 -0.21 2.12
N ALA A 19 -5.82 1.10 1.93
CA ALA A 19 -4.51 1.70 1.69
C ALA A 19 -3.58 1.52 2.91
N ILE A 20 -4.10 1.74 4.13
CA ILE A 20 -3.36 1.53 5.39
C ILE A 20 -3.04 0.04 5.60
N GLU A 21 -3.97 -0.87 5.29
CA GLU A 21 -3.76 -2.31 5.34
C GLU A 21 -2.60 -2.71 4.41
N CYS A 22 -2.57 -2.19 3.18
CA CYS A 22 -1.50 -2.45 2.21
C CYS A 22 -0.14 -1.94 2.71
N LEU A 23 -0.08 -0.72 3.26
CA LEU A 23 1.15 -0.19 3.85
C LEU A 23 1.64 -1.08 5.00
N THR A 24 0.73 -1.46 5.90
CA THR A 24 1.05 -2.32 7.07
C THR A 24 1.54 -3.71 6.66
N LEU A 25 0.94 -4.32 5.63
CA LEU A 25 1.40 -5.60 5.09
C LEU A 25 2.82 -5.48 4.54
N ARG A 26 3.13 -4.37 3.87
CA ARG A 26 4.44 -4.14 3.24
C ARG A 26 5.54 -3.78 4.23
N GLU A 27 5.21 -3.24 5.41
CA GLU A 27 6.15 -3.10 6.53
C GLU A 27 6.73 -4.46 6.97
N SER A 28 6.08 -5.58 6.66
CA SER A 28 6.55 -6.94 6.99
C SER A 28 7.56 -7.52 5.98
N ARG A 29 8.00 -6.73 5.00
CA ARG A 29 9.12 -7.09 4.10
C ARG A 29 10.43 -7.19 4.90
N ARG A 30 11.40 -7.93 4.35
CA ARG A 30 12.64 -8.31 5.04
C ARG A 30 13.87 -7.98 4.21
N ASP A 31 14.99 -7.86 4.91
CA ASP A 31 16.33 -7.79 4.33
C ASP A 31 16.45 -6.78 3.18
N ILE A 32 16.95 -7.23 2.02
CA ILE A 32 17.21 -6.41 0.84
C ILE A 32 15.95 -5.83 0.19
N ASP A 33 14.75 -6.31 0.57
CA ASP A 33 13.47 -5.85 0.02
C ASP A 33 12.81 -4.75 0.86
N ILE A 34 13.45 -4.31 1.96
CA ILE A 34 13.05 -3.11 2.70
C ILE A 34 13.52 -1.88 1.93
N VAL A 35 12.74 -1.52 0.90
CA VAL A 35 13.08 -0.44 -0.03
C VAL A 35 11.84 0.40 -0.30
N LYS A 36 12.03 1.73 -0.33
CA LYS A 36 11.03 2.66 -0.84
C LYS A 36 10.86 2.42 -2.34
N ASP A 37 9.70 1.95 -2.73
CA ASP A 37 9.39 1.68 -4.12
C ASP A 37 8.16 2.47 -4.57
N PRO A 38 7.91 2.57 -5.90
CA PRO A 38 6.83 3.37 -6.44
C PRO A 38 5.44 3.00 -5.90
N VAL A 39 5.23 1.76 -5.45
CA VAL A 39 3.95 1.37 -4.85
C VAL A 39 3.75 2.00 -3.48
N GLU A 40 4.82 2.09 -2.69
CA GLU A 40 4.75 2.73 -1.38
C GLU A 40 4.51 4.23 -1.51
N ASP A 41 5.15 4.89 -2.49
CA ASP A 41 4.92 6.31 -2.78
C ASP A 41 3.46 6.57 -3.22
N GLU A 42 2.94 5.75 -4.13
CA GLU A 42 1.55 5.90 -4.61
C GLU A 42 0.51 5.55 -3.52
N LEU A 43 0.80 4.62 -2.60
CA LEU A 43 -0.06 4.32 -1.46
C LEU A 43 -0.10 5.47 -0.44
N HIS A 44 1.03 6.09 -0.13
CA HIS A 44 1.05 7.28 0.75
C HIS A 44 0.26 8.43 0.12
N LYS A 45 0.47 8.68 -1.17
CA LYS A 45 -0.29 9.68 -1.93
C LYS A 45 -1.79 9.36 -1.96
N GLU A 46 -2.18 8.10 -2.05
CA GLU A 46 -3.58 7.67 -1.95
C GLU A 46 -4.18 8.03 -0.58
N VAL A 47 -3.47 7.76 0.52
CA VAL A 47 -3.91 8.13 1.88
C VAL A 47 -4.06 9.65 2.03
N GLU A 48 -3.04 10.42 1.62
CA GLU A 48 -3.08 11.89 1.68
C GLU A 48 -4.22 12.48 0.85
N MET A 49 -4.46 11.94 -0.35
CA MET A 49 -5.57 12.33 -1.21
C MET A 49 -6.91 12.03 -0.56
N ILE A 50 -7.09 10.82 0.00
CA ILE A 50 -8.32 10.44 0.70
C ILE A 50 -8.60 11.38 1.87
N ASP A 51 -7.59 11.73 2.67
CA ASP A 51 -7.73 12.69 3.77
C ASP A 51 -8.12 14.09 3.29
N GLY A 52 -7.53 14.55 2.18
CA GLY A 52 -7.92 15.81 1.52
C GLY A 52 -9.39 15.79 1.08
N VAL A 53 -9.82 14.72 0.41
CA VAL A 53 -11.21 14.52 -0.03
C VAL A 53 -12.17 14.50 1.15
N ARG A 54 -11.83 13.81 2.24
CA ARG A 54 -12.64 13.75 3.47
C ARG A 54 -12.85 15.15 4.05
N LYS A 55 -11.78 15.96 4.14
CA LYS A 55 -11.86 17.34 4.64
C LYS A 55 -12.74 18.21 3.74
N ALA A 56 -12.58 18.12 2.42
CA ALA A 56 -13.39 18.88 1.46
C ALA A 56 -14.89 18.51 1.55
N LEU A 57 -15.23 17.22 1.62
CA LEU A 57 -16.61 16.77 1.80
C LEU A 57 -17.18 17.20 3.16
N GLN A 58 -16.38 17.11 4.23
CA GLN A 58 -16.80 17.55 5.56
C GLN A 58 -17.11 19.04 5.60
N GLN A 59 -16.29 19.88 4.96
CA GLN A 59 -16.55 21.31 4.84
C GLN A 59 -17.87 21.57 4.10
N LYS A 60 -18.11 20.87 2.98
CA LYS A 60 -19.35 20.97 2.21
C LYS A 60 -20.59 20.54 2.99
N ILE A 61 -20.47 19.53 3.85
CA ILE A 61 -21.54 19.10 4.76
C ILE A 61 -21.86 20.19 5.78
N SER A 62 -20.85 20.84 6.35
CA SER A 62 -21.03 21.97 7.27
C SER A 62 -21.72 23.16 6.60
N GLU A 63 -21.25 23.57 5.42
CA GLU A 63 -21.90 24.63 4.60
C GLU A 63 -23.37 24.27 4.30
N ALA A 64 -23.66 23.01 3.97
CA ALA A 64 -25.03 22.54 3.70
C ALA A 64 -25.92 22.59 4.95
N PHE A 65 -25.37 22.31 6.12
CA PHE A 65 -26.10 22.39 7.38
C PHE A 65 -26.44 23.85 7.73
N GLU A 66 -25.49 24.76 7.61
CA GLU A 66 -25.72 26.20 7.83
C GLU A 66 -26.79 26.74 6.88
N GLN A 67 -26.71 26.41 5.59
CA GLN A 67 -27.72 26.81 4.61
C GLN A 67 -29.12 26.27 4.93
N LEU A 68 -29.20 25.07 5.50
CA LEU A 68 -30.47 24.48 5.94
C LEU A 68 -31.07 25.25 7.12
N CYS A 69 -30.25 25.71 8.07
CA CYS A 69 -30.69 26.58 9.16
C CYS A 69 -31.24 27.92 8.64
N LEU A 70 -30.54 28.56 7.70
CA LEU A 70 -30.98 29.83 7.09
C LEU A 70 -32.31 29.69 6.35
N LEU A 71 -32.49 28.61 5.57
CA LEU A 71 -33.75 28.30 4.91
C LEU A 71 -34.89 28.04 5.91
N GLN A 72 -34.60 27.36 7.03
CA GLN A 72 -35.59 27.13 8.09
C GLN A 72 -36.03 28.44 8.75
N GLU A 73 -35.10 29.34 9.04
CA GLU A 73 -35.39 30.66 9.60
C GLU A 73 -36.24 31.49 8.64
N SER A 74 -35.85 31.57 7.37
CA SER A 74 -36.60 32.28 6.33
C SER A 74 -38.03 31.72 6.17
N ARG A 75 -38.17 30.38 6.21
CA ARG A 75 -39.48 29.72 6.18
C ARG A 75 -40.33 30.07 7.42
N GLN A 76 -39.74 30.16 8.60
CA GLN A 76 -40.46 30.54 9.81
C GLN A 76 -40.94 32.01 9.73
N GLN A 77 -40.09 32.91 9.25
CA GLN A 77 -40.44 34.32 9.04
C GLN A 77 -41.60 34.50 8.07
N LEU A 78 -41.58 33.79 6.93
CA LEU A 78 -42.68 33.82 5.96
C LEU A 78 -43.98 33.25 6.54
N ASN A 79 -43.92 32.13 7.27
CA ASN A 79 -45.11 31.56 7.91
C ASN A 79 -45.71 32.49 8.96
N TRP A 80 -44.86 33.18 9.73
CA TRP A 80 -45.29 34.16 10.72
C TRP A 80 -46.00 35.34 10.04
N ASP A 81 -45.36 35.93 9.03
CA ASP A 81 -45.93 37.03 8.24
C ASP A 81 -47.27 36.64 7.58
N GLN A 82 -47.35 35.45 6.99
CA GLN A 82 -48.59 34.92 6.43
C GLN A 82 -49.67 34.75 7.49
N ARG A 83 -49.33 34.20 8.66
CA ARG A 83 -50.30 33.99 9.76
C ARG A 83 -50.86 35.32 10.25
N CYS A 84 -50.02 36.32 10.48
CA CYS A 84 -50.46 37.66 10.86
C CYS A 84 -51.41 38.26 9.83
N LYS A 85 -51.11 38.11 8.53
CA LYS A 85 -51.99 38.60 7.45
C LYS A 85 -53.35 37.90 7.43
N VAL A 86 -53.38 36.59 7.65
CA VAL A 86 -54.64 35.82 7.73
C VAL A 86 -55.48 36.28 8.91
N GLU A 87 -54.86 36.44 10.08
CA GLU A 87 -55.54 36.93 11.29
C GLU A 87 -56.09 38.36 11.10
N THR A 88 -55.31 39.25 10.49
CA THR A 88 -55.78 40.60 10.13
C THR A 88 -56.96 40.55 9.17
N LEU A 89 -56.92 39.72 8.13
CA LEU A 89 -58.03 39.56 7.19
C LEU A 89 -59.30 39.04 7.86
N ASP A 90 -59.18 38.15 8.84
CA ASP A 90 -60.34 37.63 9.57
C ASP A 90 -60.96 38.70 10.50
N ILE A 91 -60.13 39.55 11.10
CA ILE A 91 -60.59 40.75 11.82
C ILE A 91 -61.31 41.70 10.85
N ASP A 92 -60.72 42.00 9.71
CA ASP A 92 -61.32 42.92 8.71
C ASP A 92 -62.64 42.38 8.15
N ARG A 93 -62.73 41.07 7.89
CA ARG A 93 -63.98 40.40 7.50
C ARG A 93 -65.04 40.50 8.59
N THR A 94 -64.65 40.32 9.84
CA THR A 94 -65.54 40.49 10.98
C THR A 94 -66.06 41.93 11.03
N CYS A 95 -65.17 42.92 10.92
CA CYS A 95 -65.53 44.34 10.87
C CYS A 95 -66.47 44.66 9.70
N LEU A 96 -66.21 44.12 8.50
CA LEU A 96 -67.07 44.29 7.32
C LEU A 96 -68.48 43.71 7.52
N SER A 97 -68.60 42.63 8.28
CA SER A 97 -69.89 41.98 8.58
C SER A 97 -70.73 42.70 9.63
N LEU A 98 -70.14 43.65 10.38
CA LEU A 98 -70.86 44.42 11.39
C LEU A 98 -71.82 45.42 10.74
N THR A 99 -73.02 45.50 11.28
CA THR A 99 -74.06 46.46 10.90
C THR A 99 -74.51 47.25 12.13
N LYS A 100 -75.24 48.35 11.93
CA LYS A 100 -75.83 49.13 13.04
C LYS A 100 -76.77 48.33 13.95
N ASN A 101 -77.23 47.16 13.51
CA ASN A 101 -78.12 46.27 14.25
C ASN A 101 -77.39 45.05 14.83
N SER A 102 -76.07 44.95 14.67
CA SER A 102 -75.29 43.81 15.16
C SER A 102 -75.21 43.81 16.70
N PRO A 103 -75.30 42.63 17.34
CA PRO A 103 -75.08 42.54 18.79
C PRO A 103 -73.64 42.93 19.14
N ASN A 104 -73.40 43.45 20.36
CA ASN A 104 -72.10 43.87 20.90
C ASN A 104 -71.46 45.16 20.34
N ILE A 105 -72.17 45.97 19.56
CA ILE A 105 -71.72 47.36 19.28
C ILE A 105 -71.83 48.23 20.53
N SER A 106 -70.80 49.03 20.83
CA SER A 106 -70.75 49.87 22.04
C SER A 106 -69.76 51.03 21.85
N LEU A 107 -69.94 52.13 22.60
CA LEU A 107 -68.98 53.23 22.64
C LEU A 107 -67.70 52.78 23.36
N LYS A 108 -66.55 52.90 22.69
CA LYS A 108 -65.24 52.51 23.23
C LYS A 108 -64.51 53.73 23.81
N VAL A 109 -63.72 53.50 24.85
CA VAL A 109 -62.83 54.53 25.42
C VAL A 109 -61.66 54.77 24.48
N ASP A 110 -61.44 56.04 24.13
CA ASP A 110 -60.38 56.50 23.23
C ASP A 110 -60.26 55.68 21.92
N PRO A 111 -61.28 55.75 21.04
CA PRO A 111 -61.33 54.94 19.82
C PRO A 111 -60.37 55.43 18.73
N THR A 112 -59.88 56.66 18.82
CA THR A 112 -58.98 57.29 17.83
C THR A 112 -57.51 57.09 18.16
N ARG A 113 -57.18 56.35 19.22
CA ARG A 113 -55.80 56.07 19.60
C ARG A 113 -55.06 55.33 18.50
N VAL A 114 -53.79 55.70 18.30
CA VAL A 114 -52.85 54.93 17.48
C VAL A 114 -51.96 54.13 18.44
N PRO A 115 -52.05 52.78 18.44
CA PRO A 115 -51.18 51.96 19.26
C PRO A 115 -49.69 52.27 19.00
N HIS A 116 -48.87 52.26 20.06
CA HIS A 116 -47.43 52.42 19.89
C HIS A 116 -46.86 51.25 19.07
N GLY A 117 -46.04 51.56 18.07
CA GLY A 117 -45.47 50.56 17.16
C GLY A 117 -46.37 50.20 15.96
N SER A 118 -47.43 50.96 15.69
CA SER A 118 -48.19 50.84 14.43
C SER A 118 -47.31 51.19 13.23
N THR A 119 -47.45 50.39 12.17
CA THR A 119 -46.75 50.58 10.88
C THR A 119 -47.66 51.24 9.86
N THR A 120 -47.08 52.03 8.97
CA THR A 120 -47.76 52.53 7.77
C THR A 120 -47.97 51.42 6.73
N PRO A 121 -48.93 51.56 5.80
CA PRO A 121 -49.11 50.60 4.70
C PRO A 121 -47.84 50.38 3.87
N GLN A 122 -47.05 51.43 3.67
CA GLN A 122 -45.77 51.38 2.95
C GLN A 122 -44.73 50.54 3.71
N GLU A 123 -44.60 50.73 5.02
CA GLU A 123 -43.70 49.93 5.87
C GLU A 123 -44.14 48.46 5.95
N TRP A 124 -45.45 48.19 6.01
CA TRP A 124 -45.99 46.83 5.98
C TRP A 124 -45.70 46.11 4.65
N GLU A 125 -45.88 46.81 3.53
CA GLU A 125 -45.56 46.28 2.20
C GLU A 125 -44.05 46.01 2.09
N GLN A 126 -43.23 46.94 2.56
CA GLN A 126 -41.77 46.79 2.55
C GLN A 126 -41.31 45.59 3.39
N PHE A 127 -41.88 45.38 4.59
CA PHE A 127 -41.57 44.23 5.43
C PHE A 127 -41.89 42.90 4.72
N SER A 128 -43.06 42.84 4.09
CA SER A 128 -43.50 41.68 3.30
C SER A 128 -42.58 41.41 2.11
N ARG A 129 -42.19 42.48 1.40
CA ARG A 129 -41.29 42.40 0.24
C ARG A 129 -39.90 41.93 0.66
N TYR A 130 -39.37 42.47 1.75
CA TYR A 130 -38.08 42.07 2.32
C TYR A 130 -38.05 40.58 2.68
N ASN A 131 -39.08 40.07 3.37
CA ASN A 131 -39.14 38.65 3.74
C ASN A 131 -39.13 37.74 2.50
N LYS A 132 -39.85 38.14 1.44
CA LYS A 132 -39.84 37.43 0.15
C LYS A 132 -38.46 37.48 -0.50
N GLU A 133 -37.85 38.65 -0.63
CA GLU A 133 -36.54 38.82 -1.29
C GLU A 133 -35.44 38.04 -0.56
N ARG A 134 -35.47 38.04 0.78
CA ARG A 134 -34.59 37.23 1.62
C ARG A 134 -34.80 35.74 1.34
N ALA A 135 -36.04 35.26 1.32
CA ALA A 135 -36.33 33.85 1.02
C ALA A 135 -35.85 33.44 -0.38
N ASP A 136 -36.11 34.28 -1.38
CA ASP A 136 -35.65 34.06 -2.75
C ASP A 136 -34.11 34.01 -2.83
N ALA A 137 -33.41 34.84 -2.03
CA ALA A 137 -31.96 34.82 -1.94
C ALA A 137 -31.42 33.52 -1.33
N GLU A 138 -32.01 33.05 -0.21
CA GLU A 138 -31.61 31.78 0.43
C GLU A 138 -31.87 30.56 -0.46
N VAL A 139 -32.96 30.57 -1.24
CA VAL A 139 -33.26 29.51 -2.21
C VAL A 139 -32.21 29.49 -3.33
N ARG A 140 -31.80 30.66 -3.85
CA ARG A 140 -30.74 30.76 -4.85
C ARG A 140 -29.39 30.27 -4.29
N ALA A 141 -29.02 30.70 -3.10
CA ALA A 141 -27.79 30.26 -2.42
C ALA A 141 -27.78 28.73 -2.23
N SER A 142 -28.91 28.15 -1.81
CA SER A 142 -29.07 26.70 -1.69
C SER A 142 -28.93 25.96 -3.02
N ALA A 143 -29.45 26.51 -4.13
CA ALA A 143 -29.29 25.90 -5.45
C ALA A 143 -27.81 25.86 -5.86
N GLN A 144 -27.08 26.97 -5.70
CA GLN A 144 -25.65 27.05 -6.00
C GLN A 144 -24.82 26.09 -5.13
N LEU A 145 -25.13 26.02 -3.83
CA LEU A 145 -24.43 25.12 -2.92
C LEU A 145 -24.64 23.65 -3.29
N ARG A 146 -25.87 23.26 -3.67
CA ARG A 146 -26.16 21.90 -4.12
C ARG A 146 -25.36 21.52 -5.37
N GLU A 147 -25.25 22.43 -6.34
CA GLU A 147 -24.43 22.23 -7.53
C GLU A 147 -22.94 22.10 -7.16
N ALA A 148 -22.42 22.97 -6.29
CA ALA A 148 -21.04 22.90 -5.82
C ALA A 148 -20.74 21.58 -5.09
N ILE A 149 -21.68 21.07 -4.29
CA ILE A 149 -21.56 19.76 -3.62
C ILE A 149 -21.48 18.63 -4.66
N ALA A 150 -22.38 18.64 -5.65
CA ALA A 150 -22.40 17.62 -6.70
C ALA A 150 -21.09 17.60 -7.51
N LEU A 151 -20.58 18.79 -7.86
CA LEU A 151 -19.30 18.94 -8.54
C LEU A 151 -18.14 18.42 -7.69
N THR A 152 -18.10 18.76 -6.40
CA THR A 152 -17.07 18.29 -5.46
C THR A 152 -17.09 16.76 -5.36
N ILE A 153 -18.27 16.15 -5.23
CA ILE A 153 -18.40 14.68 -5.20
C ILE A 153 -17.87 14.06 -6.50
N ALA A 154 -18.25 14.61 -7.66
CA ALA A 154 -17.80 14.09 -8.95
C ALA A 154 -16.28 14.23 -9.14
N GLN A 155 -15.71 15.40 -8.83
CA GLN A 155 -14.27 15.67 -8.93
C GLN A 155 -13.47 14.72 -8.04
N THR A 156 -13.84 14.63 -6.76
CA THR A 156 -13.13 13.78 -5.80
C THR A 156 -13.26 12.29 -6.13
N ASN A 157 -14.39 11.84 -6.70
CA ASN A 157 -14.51 10.47 -7.20
C ASN A 157 -13.58 10.20 -8.38
N ASN A 158 -13.46 11.14 -9.32
CA ASN A 158 -12.57 10.99 -10.48
C ASN A 158 -11.09 10.97 -10.07
N GLU A 159 -10.70 11.86 -9.15
CA GLU A 159 -9.33 11.91 -8.61
C GLU A 159 -8.96 10.60 -7.91
N LEU A 160 -9.85 10.08 -7.06
CA LEU A 160 -9.63 8.82 -6.36
C LEU A 160 -9.57 7.63 -7.30
N GLU A 161 -10.39 7.62 -8.36
CA GLU A 161 -10.33 6.57 -9.37
C GLU A 161 -9.01 6.61 -10.14
N ALA A 162 -8.53 7.81 -10.52
CA ALA A 162 -7.23 7.96 -11.16
C ALA A 162 -6.09 7.48 -10.25
N GLN A 163 -6.13 7.83 -8.97
CA GLN A 163 -5.14 7.37 -7.99
C GLN A 163 -5.21 5.86 -7.76
N ARG A 164 -6.42 5.27 -7.72
CA ARG A 164 -6.60 3.82 -7.62
C ARG A 164 -5.93 3.09 -8.78
N VAL A 165 -6.14 3.56 -10.01
CA VAL A 165 -5.52 3.00 -11.22
C VAL A 165 -4.00 3.15 -11.19
N ALA A 166 -3.48 4.29 -10.72
CA ALA A 166 -2.04 4.50 -10.58
C ALA A 166 -1.40 3.50 -9.60
N VAL A 167 -2.01 3.28 -8.44
CA VAL A 167 -1.57 2.30 -7.45
C VAL A 167 -1.65 0.87 -8.00
N GLU A 168 -2.75 0.51 -8.66
CA GLU A 168 -2.91 -0.81 -9.29
C GLU A 168 -1.84 -1.06 -10.37
N PHE A 169 -1.54 -0.06 -11.19
CA PHE A 169 -0.45 -0.14 -12.17
C PHE A 169 0.91 -0.34 -11.49
N ALA A 170 1.19 0.42 -10.44
CA ALA A 170 2.43 0.30 -9.67
C ALA A 170 2.57 -1.11 -9.09
N PHE A 171 1.51 -1.67 -8.49
CA PHE A 171 1.51 -3.06 -7.98
C PHE A 171 1.78 -4.07 -9.09
N ARG A 172 1.08 -3.98 -10.23
CA ARG A 172 1.27 -4.90 -11.36
C ARG A 172 2.71 -4.87 -11.87
N LYS A 173 3.28 -3.67 -12.01
CA LYS A 173 4.67 -3.49 -12.44
C LYS A 173 5.63 -4.12 -11.42
N ARG A 174 5.45 -3.84 -10.14
CA ARG A 174 6.30 -4.34 -9.05
C ARG A 174 6.27 -5.86 -8.92
N ILE A 175 5.08 -6.45 -8.99
CA ILE A 175 4.91 -7.92 -8.95
C ILE A 175 5.62 -8.55 -10.14
N HIS A 176 5.47 -8.00 -11.35
CA HIS A 176 6.16 -8.51 -12.52
C HIS A 176 7.68 -8.44 -12.40
N GLU A 177 8.22 -7.33 -11.90
CA GLU A 177 9.66 -7.17 -11.63
C GLU A 177 10.16 -8.21 -10.62
N PHE A 178 9.41 -8.44 -9.54
CA PHE A 178 9.76 -9.44 -8.54
C PHE A 178 9.66 -10.87 -9.06
N GLU A 179 8.64 -11.20 -9.86
CA GLU A 179 8.51 -12.52 -10.49
C GLU A 179 9.66 -12.78 -11.46
N LYS A 180 10.08 -11.77 -12.23
CA LYS A 180 11.27 -11.87 -13.10
C LYS A 180 12.54 -12.13 -12.27
N ALA A 181 12.76 -11.37 -11.21
CA ALA A 181 13.92 -11.54 -10.33
C ALA A 181 13.92 -12.91 -9.63
N HIS A 182 12.76 -13.38 -9.19
CA HIS A 182 12.60 -14.69 -8.57
C HIS A 182 12.89 -15.83 -9.54
N ASN A 183 12.40 -15.75 -10.78
CA ASN A 183 12.69 -16.74 -11.82
C ASN A 183 14.17 -16.79 -12.18
N GLU A 184 14.83 -15.62 -12.25
CA GLU A 184 16.28 -15.54 -12.47
C GLU A 184 17.05 -16.20 -11.32
N LEU A 185 16.68 -15.92 -10.06
CA LEU A 185 17.32 -16.57 -8.91
C LEU A 185 17.11 -18.09 -8.91
N LYS A 186 15.93 -18.58 -9.29
CA LYS A 186 15.68 -20.03 -9.43
C LYS A 186 16.53 -20.66 -10.55
N TRP A 187 16.75 -19.94 -11.64
CA TRP A 187 17.64 -20.40 -12.70
C TRP A 187 19.10 -20.46 -12.21
N GLN A 188 19.57 -19.43 -11.49
CA GLN A 188 20.89 -19.43 -10.87
C GLN A 188 21.06 -20.55 -9.85
N GLU A 189 20.06 -20.77 -8.98
CA GLU A 189 20.04 -21.87 -8.01
C GLU A 189 20.24 -23.21 -8.68
N LYS A 190 19.51 -23.46 -9.78
CA LYS A 190 19.64 -24.69 -10.56
C LYS A 190 21.05 -24.84 -11.12
N ASN A 191 21.57 -23.83 -11.81
CA ASN A 191 22.89 -23.91 -12.41
C ASN A 191 24.00 -24.13 -11.37
N THR A 192 23.92 -23.46 -10.22
CA THR A 192 24.88 -23.65 -9.13
C THR A 192 24.80 -25.07 -8.56
N LYS A 193 23.60 -25.68 -8.48
CA LYS A 193 23.46 -27.09 -8.09
C LYS A 193 24.07 -28.04 -9.12
N ASP A 194 23.86 -27.79 -10.41
CA ASP A 194 24.45 -28.57 -11.49
C ASP A 194 26.00 -28.45 -11.48
N GLU A 195 26.54 -27.26 -11.23
CA GLU A 195 28.00 -27.02 -11.09
C GLU A 195 28.60 -27.69 -9.85
N ILE A 196 27.86 -27.71 -8.74
CA ILE A 196 28.24 -28.46 -7.52
C ILE A 196 28.34 -29.95 -7.83
N GLU A 197 27.35 -30.53 -8.53
CA GLU A 197 27.35 -31.96 -8.89
C GLU A 197 28.54 -32.32 -9.80
N GLU A 198 28.83 -31.49 -10.81
CA GLU A 198 30.00 -31.66 -11.69
C GLU A 198 31.32 -31.60 -10.89
N LEU A 199 31.45 -30.62 -9.99
CA LEU A 199 32.66 -30.47 -9.20
C LEU A 199 32.85 -31.61 -8.19
N GLU A 200 31.77 -32.16 -7.62
CA GLU A 200 31.80 -33.36 -6.79
C GLU A 200 32.22 -34.61 -7.57
N GLU A 201 31.81 -34.75 -8.83
CA GLU A 201 32.31 -35.79 -9.73
C GLU A 201 33.81 -35.65 -10.02
N ASP A 202 34.28 -34.43 -10.29
CA ASP A 202 35.69 -34.14 -10.52
C ASP A 202 36.54 -34.42 -9.29
N ILE A 203 36.07 -34.05 -8.09
CA ILE A 203 36.73 -34.40 -6.82
C ILE A 203 36.84 -35.92 -6.67
N ARG A 204 35.76 -36.67 -6.90
CA ARG A 204 35.77 -38.14 -6.85
C ARG A 204 36.77 -38.74 -7.85
N ARG A 205 36.89 -38.15 -9.05
CA ARG A 205 37.87 -38.56 -10.07
C ARG A 205 39.30 -38.28 -9.63
N LEU A 206 39.58 -37.09 -9.11
CA LEU A 206 40.91 -36.71 -8.59
C LEU A 206 41.34 -37.61 -7.43
N GLU A 207 40.44 -37.96 -6.52
CA GLU A 207 40.70 -38.93 -5.45
C GLU A 207 41.01 -40.32 -6.02
N GLY A 208 40.31 -40.73 -7.09
CA GLY A 208 40.60 -41.94 -7.85
C GLY A 208 42.01 -41.95 -8.43
N ASP A 209 42.36 -40.90 -9.18
CA ASP A 209 43.69 -40.73 -9.76
C ASP A 209 44.79 -40.76 -8.69
N LEU A 210 44.55 -40.14 -7.53
CA LEU A 210 45.48 -40.16 -6.41
C LEU A 210 45.70 -41.57 -5.85
N ARG A 211 44.63 -42.36 -5.73
CA ARG A 211 44.72 -43.76 -5.30
C ARG A 211 45.49 -44.59 -6.32
N ASP A 212 45.23 -44.38 -7.61
CA ASP A 212 45.88 -45.12 -8.70
C ASP A 212 47.39 -44.84 -8.76
N LYS A 213 47.84 -43.62 -8.42
CA LYS A 213 49.28 -43.29 -8.32
C LYS A 213 49.98 -43.90 -7.09
N SER A 214 49.24 -44.33 -6.07
CA SER A 214 49.83 -44.95 -4.87
C SER A 214 50.53 -46.28 -5.18
N GLY A 215 49.96 -47.08 -6.08
CA GLY A 215 50.51 -48.40 -6.46
C GLY A 215 51.89 -48.32 -7.13
N PRO A 216 52.02 -47.57 -8.25
CA PRO A 216 53.30 -47.35 -8.92
C PRO A 216 54.36 -46.76 -8.00
N LEU A 217 54.00 -45.78 -7.14
CA LEU A 217 54.96 -45.18 -6.21
C LEU A 217 55.49 -46.21 -5.20
N LYS A 218 54.59 -47.00 -4.59
CA LYS A 218 54.98 -48.09 -3.68
C LYS A 218 55.87 -49.12 -4.36
N LEU A 219 55.57 -49.46 -5.61
CA LEU A 219 56.38 -50.39 -6.40
C LEU A 219 57.79 -49.83 -6.65
N ALA A 220 57.90 -48.58 -7.07
CA ALA A 220 59.18 -47.91 -7.31
C ALA A 220 60.01 -47.81 -6.00
N HIS A 221 59.39 -47.42 -4.88
CA HIS A 221 60.02 -47.43 -3.55
C HIS A 221 60.53 -48.82 -3.17
N THR A 222 59.69 -49.84 -3.35
CA THR A 222 60.04 -51.23 -3.01
C THR A 222 61.21 -51.72 -3.86
N ARG A 223 61.23 -51.40 -5.17
CA ARG A 223 62.32 -51.73 -6.07
C ARG A 223 63.62 -51.04 -5.69
N LEU A 224 63.58 -49.75 -5.33
CA LEU A 224 64.75 -49.00 -4.86
C LEU A 224 65.30 -49.59 -3.55
N GLU A 225 64.42 -49.85 -2.58
CA GLU A 225 64.77 -50.46 -1.29
C GLU A 225 65.40 -51.84 -1.48
N THR A 226 64.78 -52.70 -2.29
CA THR A 226 65.28 -54.06 -2.56
C THR A 226 66.69 -54.04 -3.17
N ARG A 227 67.03 -53.00 -3.94
CA ARG A 227 68.35 -52.86 -4.57
C ARG A 227 69.43 -52.43 -3.60
N THR A 228 69.08 -51.95 -2.39
CA THR A 228 70.06 -51.62 -1.34
C THR A 228 70.73 -52.86 -0.73
N TYR A 229 70.11 -54.04 -0.85
CA TYR A 229 70.65 -55.31 -0.35
C TYR A 229 71.71 -55.96 -1.27
N ARG A 230 72.12 -55.30 -2.35
CA ARG A 230 73.16 -55.83 -3.26
C ARG A 230 74.51 -55.90 -2.52
N PRO A 231 75.25 -57.03 -2.61
CA PRO A 231 76.50 -57.20 -1.85
C PRO A 231 77.69 -56.47 -2.50
N ASN A 232 78.57 -55.93 -1.65
CA ASN A 232 79.90 -55.42 -2.02
C ASN A 232 79.91 -54.45 -3.21
N ILE A 233 80.69 -54.75 -4.25
CA ILE A 233 80.91 -53.90 -5.42
C ILE A 233 79.69 -53.83 -6.36
N ASP A 234 78.77 -54.79 -6.23
CA ASP A 234 77.52 -54.82 -7.01
C ASP A 234 76.47 -53.82 -6.46
N LEU A 235 76.75 -53.16 -5.31
CA LEU A 235 76.00 -51.99 -4.83
C LEU A 235 76.34 -50.75 -5.68
N CYS A 236 76.10 -50.87 -6.99
CA CYS A 236 76.39 -49.87 -7.99
C CYS A 236 75.13 -49.05 -8.32
N ARG A 237 75.31 -47.75 -8.55
CA ARG A 237 74.27 -46.86 -9.08
C ARG A 237 74.26 -46.97 -10.60
N ASP A 238 73.66 -48.05 -11.08
CA ASP A 238 73.51 -48.30 -12.52
C ASP A 238 72.37 -47.46 -13.14
N GLN A 239 72.19 -47.57 -14.46
CA GLN A 239 71.16 -46.84 -15.20
C GLN A 239 69.73 -47.12 -14.68
N VAL A 240 69.46 -48.33 -14.19
CA VAL A 240 68.14 -48.69 -13.64
C VAL A 240 67.92 -48.00 -12.29
N GLN A 241 68.97 -47.84 -11.48
CA GLN A 241 68.90 -47.09 -10.23
C GLN A 241 68.51 -45.63 -10.49
N TYR A 242 69.14 -44.99 -11.48
CA TYR A 242 68.80 -43.62 -11.88
C TYR A 242 67.37 -43.53 -12.41
N GLY A 243 66.98 -44.42 -13.33
CA GLY A 243 65.62 -44.43 -13.89
C GLY A 243 64.52 -44.63 -12.84
N LEU A 244 64.70 -45.53 -11.86
CA LEU A 244 63.75 -45.70 -10.75
C LEU A 244 63.70 -44.47 -9.84
N THR A 245 64.84 -43.82 -9.62
CA THR A 245 64.90 -42.58 -8.82
C THR A 245 64.13 -41.46 -9.52
N ASP A 246 64.30 -41.32 -10.83
CA ASP A 246 63.56 -40.33 -11.64
C ASP A 246 62.05 -40.65 -11.66
N GLU A 247 61.67 -41.92 -11.80
CA GLU A 247 60.28 -42.37 -11.74
C GLU A 247 59.62 -41.98 -10.41
N VAL A 248 60.31 -42.16 -9.27
CA VAL A 248 59.82 -41.71 -7.96
C VAL A 248 59.59 -40.21 -7.93
N HIS A 249 60.57 -39.39 -8.34
CA HIS A 249 60.42 -37.93 -8.33
C HIS A 249 59.25 -37.48 -9.24
N GLN A 250 59.06 -38.11 -10.40
CA GLN A 250 57.93 -37.81 -11.29
C GLN A 250 56.58 -38.19 -10.67
N LEU A 251 56.49 -39.36 -10.03
CA LEU A 251 55.27 -39.82 -9.36
C LEU A 251 54.93 -38.93 -8.16
N GLU A 252 55.92 -38.57 -7.34
CA GLU A 252 55.74 -37.64 -6.21
C GLU A 252 55.30 -36.26 -6.68
N GLY A 253 55.92 -35.72 -7.75
CA GLY A 253 55.51 -34.46 -8.36
C GLY A 253 54.08 -34.51 -8.89
N THR A 254 53.69 -35.61 -9.54
CA THR A 254 52.32 -35.82 -10.03
C THR A 254 51.33 -35.90 -8.87
N ILE A 255 51.65 -36.64 -7.80
CA ILE A 255 50.81 -36.75 -6.60
C ILE A 255 50.66 -35.39 -5.91
N ALA A 256 51.74 -34.61 -5.80
CA ALA A 256 51.68 -33.27 -5.23
C ALA A 256 50.76 -32.35 -6.04
N ALA A 257 50.87 -32.37 -7.37
CA ALA A 257 49.99 -31.60 -8.26
C ALA A 257 48.52 -32.03 -8.14
N LEU A 258 48.24 -33.35 -8.08
CA LEU A 258 46.89 -33.87 -7.88
C LEU A 258 46.31 -33.45 -6.53
N LYS A 259 47.10 -33.50 -5.44
CA LYS A 259 46.67 -33.01 -4.12
C LYS A 259 46.37 -31.52 -4.11
N GLN A 260 47.20 -30.72 -4.78
CA GLN A 260 46.97 -29.29 -4.91
C GLN A 260 45.66 -29.01 -5.65
N LYS A 261 45.43 -29.69 -6.78
CA LYS A 261 44.19 -29.54 -7.55
C LYS A 261 42.96 -30.00 -6.75
N LEU A 262 43.08 -31.09 -6.00
CA LEU A 262 42.02 -31.57 -5.11
C LEU A 262 41.66 -30.51 -4.05
N ALA A 263 42.66 -29.91 -3.39
CA ALA A 263 42.42 -28.85 -2.42
C ALA A 263 41.74 -27.63 -3.05
N GLN A 264 42.18 -27.21 -4.25
CA GLN A 264 41.55 -26.12 -4.99
C GLN A 264 40.10 -26.41 -5.37
N SER A 265 39.80 -27.64 -5.80
CA SER A 265 38.43 -28.07 -6.11
C SER A 265 37.55 -28.12 -4.85
N GLN A 266 38.10 -28.56 -3.71
CA GLN A 266 37.38 -28.54 -2.42
C GLN A 266 37.07 -27.12 -1.95
N ASP A 267 38.03 -26.20 -2.05
CA ASP A 267 37.82 -24.78 -1.72
C ASP A 267 36.77 -24.13 -2.64
N ALA A 268 36.79 -24.47 -3.93
CA ALA A 268 35.79 -24.01 -4.90
C ALA A 268 34.39 -24.56 -4.58
N LEU A 269 34.30 -25.83 -4.19
CA LEU A 269 33.04 -26.47 -3.78
C LEU A 269 32.43 -25.77 -2.55
N ASP A 270 33.26 -25.51 -1.53
CA ASP A 270 32.84 -24.76 -0.35
C ASP A 270 32.35 -23.35 -0.69
N ALA A 271 32.98 -22.68 -1.67
CA ALA A 271 32.55 -21.38 -2.16
C ALA A 271 31.19 -21.45 -2.88
N LEU A 272 30.97 -22.48 -3.71
CA LEU A 272 29.69 -22.71 -4.39
C LEU A 272 28.56 -23.00 -3.39
N TYR A 273 28.79 -23.82 -2.36
CA TYR A 273 27.80 -24.06 -1.31
C TYR A 273 27.41 -22.78 -0.56
N LYS A 274 28.37 -21.91 -0.26
CA LYS A 274 28.09 -20.58 0.34
C LYS A 274 27.29 -19.69 -0.61
N HIS A 275 27.61 -19.73 -1.91
CA HIS A 275 26.88 -18.98 -2.93
C HIS A 275 25.43 -19.47 -3.06
N LEU A 276 25.23 -20.79 -3.09
CA LEU A 276 23.92 -21.43 -3.12
C LEU A 276 23.07 -21.02 -1.90
N ALA A 277 23.64 -21.08 -0.69
CA ALA A 277 22.93 -20.67 0.53
C ALA A 277 22.47 -19.20 0.48
N ARG A 278 23.25 -18.32 -0.16
CA ARG A 278 22.88 -16.93 -0.40
C ARG A 278 21.72 -16.81 -1.40
N ILE A 279 21.80 -17.51 -2.53
CA ILE A 279 20.72 -17.53 -3.54
C ILE A 279 19.42 -18.03 -2.90
N GLU A 280 19.46 -19.11 -2.13
CA GLU A 280 18.29 -19.66 -1.45
C GLU A 280 17.68 -18.68 -0.42
N ALA A 281 18.53 -17.92 0.29
CA ALA A 281 18.06 -16.85 1.18
C ALA A 281 17.37 -15.71 0.40
N ASP A 282 17.97 -15.29 -0.72
CA ASP A 282 17.40 -14.26 -1.59
C ASP A 282 16.06 -14.73 -2.19
N ILE A 283 15.94 -15.98 -2.64
CA ILE A 283 14.67 -16.56 -3.12
C ILE A 283 13.59 -16.46 -2.05
N LYS A 284 13.87 -16.89 -0.81
CA LYS A 284 12.90 -16.83 0.31
C LYS A 284 12.47 -15.39 0.60
N CYS A 285 13.39 -14.43 0.52
CA CYS A 285 13.08 -13.01 0.66
C CYS A 285 12.10 -12.54 -0.43
N LYS A 286 12.39 -12.86 -1.70
CA LYS A 286 11.53 -12.50 -2.85
C LYS A 286 10.16 -13.15 -2.77
N GLU A 287 10.08 -14.41 -2.35
CA GLU A 287 8.80 -15.11 -2.16
C GLU A 287 7.94 -14.46 -1.08
N ASN A 288 8.53 -14.04 0.04
CA ASN A 288 7.83 -13.29 1.08
C ASN A 288 7.30 -11.96 0.53
N SER A 289 8.13 -11.17 -0.17
CA SER A 289 7.74 -9.89 -0.76
C SER A 289 6.61 -10.04 -1.78
N LEU A 290 6.70 -11.03 -2.68
CA LEU A 290 5.64 -11.37 -3.64
C LEU A 290 4.33 -11.77 -2.95
N THR A 291 4.42 -12.57 -1.88
CA THR A 291 3.24 -13.00 -1.12
C THR A 291 2.54 -11.81 -0.47
N LEU A 292 3.31 -10.88 0.10
CA LEU A 292 2.76 -9.66 0.70
C LEU A 292 2.10 -8.76 -0.36
N ASP A 293 2.75 -8.55 -1.52
CA ASP A 293 2.16 -7.74 -2.59
C ASP A 293 0.91 -8.38 -3.19
N LYS A 294 0.87 -9.72 -3.33
CA LYS A 294 -0.34 -10.45 -3.76
C LYS A 294 -1.49 -10.27 -2.75
N LYS A 295 -1.20 -10.36 -1.45
CA LYS A 295 -2.19 -10.06 -0.40
C LYS A 295 -2.71 -8.63 -0.47
N CYS A 296 -1.83 -7.65 -0.73
CA CYS A 296 -2.25 -6.26 -0.91
C CYS A 296 -3.22 -6.12 -2.10
N VAL A 297 -2.88 -6.72 -3.24
CA VAL A 297 -3.76 -6.72 -4.43
C VAL A 297 -5.11 -7.38 -4.12
N ASP A 298 -5.12 -8.48 -3.37
CA ASP A 298 -6.35 -9.15 -2.96
C ASP A 298 -7.21 -8.29 -2.02
N SER A 299 -6.61 -7.61 -1.05
CA SER A 299 -7.31 -6.63 -0.20
C SER A 299 -7.86 -5.46 -1.02
N ARG A 300 -7.15 -5.04 -2.08
CA ARG A 300 -7.64 -4.00 -3.00
C ARG A 300 -8.82 -4.43 -3.86
N ARG A 301 -9.10 -5.72 -4.04
CA ARG A 301 -10.34 -6.18 -4.72
C ARG A 301 -11.61 -5.73 -4.00
N LYS A 302 -11.52 -5.45 -2.69
CA LYS A 302 -12.62 -4.85 -1.90
C LYS A 302 -13.08 -3.50 -2.46
N LEU A 303 -12.22 -2.80 -3.21
CA LEU A 303 -12.53 -1.49 -3.80
C LEU A 303 -13.34 -1.59 -5.11
N THR A 304 -13.27 -2.75 -5.78
CA THR A 304 -13.93 -2.99 -7.07
C THR A 304 -15.21 -3.80 -6.96
N LEU A 305 -15.39 -4.53 -5.86
CA LEU A 305 -16.56 -5.39 -5.65
C LEU A 305 -17.70 -4.63 -4.95
N PRO A 306 -18.97 -4.80 -5.40
CA PRO A 306 -20.12 -4.40 -4.60
C PRO A 306 -20.11 -5.16 -3.27
N ALA A 307 -20.55 -4.51 -2.18
CA ALA A 307 -20.43 -4.95 -0.78
C ALA A 307 -21.05 -6.33 -0.40
N GLY A 308 -21.48 -7.16 -1.36
CA GLY A 308 -22.14 -8.45 -1.13
C GLY A 308 -21.39 -9.71 -1.62
N GLN A 309 -20.19 -9.61 -2.20
CA GLN A 309 -19.48 -10.77 -2.80
C GLN A 309 -18.04 -11.01 -2.30
N PHE A 310 -17.58 -10.30 -1.26
CA PHE A 310 -16.25 -10.55 -0.71
C PHE A 310 -16.30 -11.72 0.29
N VAL A 311 -15.80 -12.88 -0.12
CA VAL A 311 -15.47 -13.99 0.80
C VAL A 311 -13.98 -13.91 1.10
N ALA A 312 -13.64 -13.44 2.30
CA ALA A 312 -12.26 -13.43 2.77
C ALA A 312 -11.73 -14.87 2.87
N THR A 313 -10.71 -15.21 2.09
CA THR A 313 -9.99 -16.47 2.28
C THR A 313 -8.98 -16.25 3.40
N VAL A 314 -9.44 -16.47 4.64
CA VAL A 314 -8.67 -16.47 5.90
C VAL A 314 -8.33 -15.07 6.45
N ASP A 315 -9.26 -14.50 7.23
CA ASP A 315 -8.98 -13.38 8.15
C ASP A 315 -8.18 -13.91 9.36
N THR A 316 -6.93 -13.47 9.53
CA THR A 316 -6.13 -13.76 10.73
C THR A 316 -5.61 -12.50 11.44
N PHE A 317 -6.26 -11.34 11.24
CA PHE A 317 -5.78 -10.10 11.87
C PHE A 317 -6.85 -9.41 12.74
N ASN A 318 -6.54 -9.31 14.04
CA ASN A 318 -7.26 -8.49 15.00
C ASN A 318 -7.06 -7.01 14.66
N ARG A 319 -8.12 -6.35 14.17
CA ARG A 319 -8.15 -4.91 13.89
C ARG A 319 -7.89 -4.13 15.17
N THR A 320 -6.75 -3.47 15.27
CA THR A 320 -6.47 -2.48 16.32
C THR A 320 -6.62 -1.10 15.69
N THR A 321 -7.70 -0.40 16.03
CA THR A 321 -8.20 0.83 15.37
C THR A 321 -7.46 2.13 15.71
N ASN A 322 -6.21 2.08 16.16
CA ASN A 322 -5.43 3.29 16.45
C ASN A 322 -3.94 3.04 16.17
N ARG A 323 -3.49 3.30 14.94
CA ARG A 323 -2.07 3.53 14.67
C ARG A 323 -1.93 4.84 13.92
N HIS A 324 -1.33 5.83 14.58
CA HIS A 324 -0.73 6.96 13.90
C HIS A 324 0.42 6.43 13.04
N LEU A 325 0.40 6.71 11.74
CA LEU A 325 1.52 6.45 10.84
C LEU A 325 2.76 7.16 11.40
N SER A 326 3.86 6.41 11.55
CA SER A 326 5.13 6.99 11.99
C SER A 326 5.67 7.88 10.86
N PRO A 327 6.33 9.02 11.16
CA PRO A 327 7.01 9.79 10.13
C PRO A 327 8.05 8.92 9.42
N LEU A 328 8.15 9.08 8.11
CA LEU A 328 9.14 8.43 7.25
C LEU A 328 10.54 8.52 7.86
N LYS A 329 11.05 7.42 8.44
CA LYS A 329 12.44 7.36 8.91
C LYS A 329 13.37 7.27 7.70
N SER A 330 13.85 8.42 7.26
CA SER A 330 15.05 8.50 6.42
C SER A 330 16.25 8.02 7.23
N ARG A 331 16.59 6.73 7.14
CA ARG A 331 17.94 6.28 7.48
C ARG A 331 18.85 6.68 6.32
N GLN A 332 19.43 7.86 6.42
CA GLN A 332 20.68 8.15 5.72
C GLN A 332 21.70 7.15 6.24
N LEU A 333 22.18 6.28 5.36
CA LEU A 333 23.38 5.50 5.59
C LEU A 333 24.55 6.49 5.61
N GLU A 334 25.01 6.86 6.81
CA GLU A 334 26.32 7.46 6.96
C GLU A 334 27.36 6.40 6.57
N LEU A 335 28.04 6.65 5.45
CA LEU A 335 29.26 5.96 5.06
C LEU A 335 30.37 6.42 6.01
N ALA A 336 30.89 5.49 6.81
CA ALA A 336 32.18 5.59 7.49
C ALA A 336 33.05 4.40 7.08
#